data_AF-A0A1A2SMF9-F1
#
_entry.id   AF-A0A1A2SMF9-F1
#
_cell.length_a   1.000
_cell.length_b   1.000
_cell.length_c   1.000
_cell.angle_alpha   90.00
_cell.angle_beta   90.00
_cell.angle_gamma   90.00
#
_symmetry.space_group_name_H-M   'P 1'
#
loop_
_entity.id
_entity.type
_entity.pdbx_description
1 polymer ?
#
loop_
_entity_poly.entity_id
_entity_poly.type
_entity_poly.pdbx_seq_one_letter_code
_entity_poly.pdbx_strand_id
1 'polypeptide(L)' 'MDPNERIPRDDWADQDLLTKGEAAERLSAEIAEVSAQLSGAHAGDEILQRRLNGLTEAYRHLTEAGPG' A
#
# COMPACT_ATOMS: atom_id res chain seq x y z
N MET A 1 17.03 24.20 -5.97
CA MET A 1 15.69 23.69 -6.32
C MET A 1 14.71 24.32 -5.36
N ASP A 2 13.61 24.89 -5.87
CA ASP A 2 12.64 25.63 -5.08
C ASP A 2 11.70 24.64 -4.36
N PRO A 3 11.59 24.64 -3.03
CA PRO A 3 10.74 23.70 -2.29
C PRO A 3 9.23 23.91 -2.50
N ASN A 4 8.82 24.98 -3.19
CA ASN A 4 7.41 25.29 -3.51
C ASN A 4 6.99 24.92 -4.94
N GLU A 5 7.88 24.33 -5.73
CA GLU A 5 7.59 23.92 -7.10
C GLU A 5 6.67 22.68 -7.09
N ARG A 6 5.35 22.91 -7.15
CA ARG A 6 4.36 21.83 -7.30
C ARG A 6 4.54 21.24 -8.70
N ILE A 7 4.69 19.92 -8.77
CA ILE A 7 4.71 19.18 -10.04
C ILE A 7 3.49 19.60 -10.88
N PRO A 8 3.69 20.13 -12.10
CA PRO A 8 2.61 20.47 -13.02
C PRO A 8 1.63 19.31 -13.15
N ARG A 9 0.33 19.61 -13.18
CA ARG A 9 -0.73 18.58 -13.20
C ARG A 9 -0.66 17.67 -14.42
N ASP A 10 -0.08 18.15 -15.52
CA ASP A 10 0.15 17.38 -16.75
C ASP A 10 1.28 16.35 -16.59
N ASP A 11 2.26 16.63 -15.72
CA ASP A 11 3.36 15.71 -15.40
C ASP A 11 2.93 14.58 -14.43
N TRP A 12 1.68 14.60 -13.94
CA TRP A 12 1.15 13.53 -13.10
C TRP A 12 0.84 12.27 -13.91
N ALA A 13 0.50 12.44 -15.21
CA ALA A 13 0.24 11.34 -16.12
C ALA A 13 1.53 10.67 -16.64
N ASP A 14 2.65 11.38 -16.58
CA ASP A 14 3.99 10.87 -16.92
C ASP A 14 4.61 10.04 -15.78
N GLN A 15 3.97 9.99 -14.61
CA GLN A 15 4.30 9.01 -13.58
C GLN A 15 3.51 7.72 -13.81
N ASP A 16 4.19 6.58 -13.71
CA ASP A 16 3.58 5.25 -13.76
C ASP A 16 2.72 5.03 -12.49
N LEU A 17 1.55 5.67 -12.48
CA LEU A 17 0.58 5.57 -11.40
C LEU A 17 -0.14 4.24 -11.51
N LEU A 18 -0.11 3.48 -10.42
CA LEU A 18 -0.83 2.22 -10.35
C LEU A 18 -2.33 2.44 -10.53
N THR A 19 -2.94 1.60 -11.35
CA THR A 19 -4.38 1.41 -11.31
C THR A 19 -4.81 0.93 -9.93
N LYS A 20 -6.08 1.14 -9.57
CA LYS A 20 -6.63 0.61 -8.31
C LYS A 20 -6.43 -0.91 -8.18
N GLY A 21 -6.52 -1.65 -9.29
CA GLY A 21 -6.29 -3.09 -9.32
C GLY A 21 -4.84 -3.47 -9.01
N GLU A 22 -3.87 -2.83 -9.69
CA GLU A 22 -2.45 -3.08 -9.45
C GLU A 22 -2.01 -2.68 -8.03
N ALA A 23 -2.58 -1.60 -7.49
CA ALA A 23 -2.35 -1.20 -6.11
C ALA A 23 -2.92 -2.25 -5.12
N ALA A 24 -4.09 -2.82 -5.40
CA ALA A 24 -4.68 -3.87 -4.59
C ALA A 24 -3.84 -5.16 -4.64
N GLU A 25 -3.39 -5.57 -5.82
CA GLU A 25 -2.53 -6.75 -5.99
C GLU A 25 -1.21 -6.61 -5.21
N ARG A 26 -0.55 -5.45 -5.30
CA ARG A 26 0.69 -5.18 -4.54
C ARG A 26 0.45 -5.19 -3.03
N LEU A 27 -0.63 -4.57 -2.57
CA LEU A 27 -1.00 -4.60 -1.15
C LEU A 27 -1.29 -6.03 -0.67
N SER A 28 -2.00 -6.83 -1.48
CA SER A 28 -2.30 -8.23 -1.16
C SER A 28 -1.03 -9.08 -1.06
N ALA A 29 -0.07 -8.92 -1.98
CA ALA A 29 1.20 -9.61 -1.93
C ALA A 29 2.00 -9.28 -0.66
N GLU A 30 2.06 -8.00 -0.30
CA GLU A 30 2.76 -7.55 0.91
C GLU A 30 2.09 -8.06 2.20
N ILE A 31 0.75 -8.05 2.25
CA ILE A 31 0.00 -8.64 3.38
C ILE A 31 0.37 -10.11 3.55
N ALA A 32 0.45 -10.87 2.46
CA ALA A 32 0.81 -12.28 2.49
C ALA A 32 2.25 -12.50 3.00
N GLU A 33 3.19 -11.67 2.56
CA GLU A 33 4.58 -11.74 3.00
C GLU A 33 4.72 -11.43 4.49
N VAL A 34 4.14 -10.33 4.98
CA VAL A 34 4.21 -9.95 6.39
C VAL A 34 3.51 -10.97 7.28
N SER A 35 2.38 -11.51 6.82
CA SER A 35 1.69 -12.61 7.53
C SER A 35 2.56 -13.86 7.62
N ALA A 36 3.30 -14.20 6.55
CA ALA A 36 4.24 -15.32 6.56
C ALA A 36 5.40 -15.07 7.54
N GLN A 37 5.95 -13.85 7.59
CA GLN A 37 7.00 -13.49 8.55
C GLN A 37 6.52 -13.61 10.00
N LEU A 38 5.30 -13.15 10.30
CA LEU A 38 4.67 -13.26 11.62
C LEU A 38 4.32 -14.70 12.00
N SER A 39 3.90 -15.55 11.06
CA SER A 39 3.65 -16.97 11.36
C SER A 39 4.93 -17.79 11.57
N GLY A 40 6.08 -17.29 11.13
CA GLY A 40 7.40 -17.87 11.35
C GLY A 40 8.05 -17.42 12.67
N ALA A 41 9.37 -17.22 12.63
CA ALA A 41 10.19 -16.91 13.81
C ALA A 41 9.94 -15.52 14.43
N HIS A 42 9.05 -14.70 13.85
CA HIS A 42 8.80 -13.31 14.26
C HIS A 42 7.38 -13.12 14.85
N ALA A 43 6.75 -14.17 15.37
CA ALA A 43 5.37 -14.14 15.89
C ALA A 43 5.08 -13.14 17.02
N GLY A 44 6.10 -12.54 17.61
CA GLY A 44 5.99 -11.49 18.64
C GLY A 44 6.46 -10.11 18.19
N ASP A 45 6.73 -9.89 16.90
CA ASP A 45 7.19 -8.59 16.41
C ASP A 45 6.03 -7.59 16.28
N GLU A 46 5.89 -6.74 17.29
CA GLU A 46 4.86 -5.69 17.35
C GLU A 46 4.92 -4.72 16.16
N ILE A 47 6.10 -4.49 15.58
CA ILE A 47 6.26 -3.62 14.41
C ILE A 47 5.64 -4.29 13.19
N LEU A 48 5.91 -5.58 12.96
CA LEU A 48 5.31 -6.33 11.87
C LEU A 48 3.79 -6.48 12.04
N GLN A 49 3.31 -6.66 13.27
CA GLN A 49 1.86 -6.70 13.56
C GLN A 49 1.19 -5.36 13.23
N ARG A 50 1.79 -4.24 13.63
CA ARG A 50 1.27 -2.91 13.31
C ARG A 50 1.30 -2.64 11.81
N ARG A 51 2.35 -3.09 11.12
CA ARG A 51 2.47 -3.00 9.66
C ARG A 51 1.37 -3.80 8.97
N LEU A 52 1.14 -5.05 9.39
CA LEU A 52 0.09 -5.92 8.85
C LEU A 52 -1.30 -5.27 8.99
N ASN A 53 -1.61 -4.72 10.16
CA ASN A 53 -2.87 -4.01 10.38
C ASN A 53 -3.03 -2.82 9.44
N GLY A 54 -1.98 -1.99 9.28
CA GLY A 54 -2.02 -0.84 8.38
C GLY A 54 -2.23 -1.25 6.91
N LEU A 55 -1.54 -2.28 6.45
CA LEU A 55 -1.68 -2.81 5.10
C LEU A 55 -3.09 -3.37 4.85
N THR A 56 -3.64 -4.10 5.82
CA THR A 56 -4.97 -4.70 5.73
C THR A 56 -6.05 -3.62 5.65
N GLU A 57 -5.97 -2.57 6.48
CA GLU A 57 -6.90 -1.44 6.39
C GLU A 57 -6.77 -0.68 5.06
N ALA A 58 -5.55 -0.45 4.57
CA ALA A 58 -5.33 0.19 3.27
C ALA A 58 -5.93 -0.62 2.11
N TYR A 59 -5.72 -1.94 2.12
CA TYR A 59 -6.30 -2.86 1.14
C TYR A 59 -7.84 -2.82 1.21
N ARG A 60 -8.40 -2.93 2.42
CA ARG A 60 -9.83 -2.85 2.67
C ARG A 60 -10.43 -1.54 2.12
N HIS A 61 -9.82 -0.40 2.43
CA HIS A 61 -10.26 0.89 1.91
C HIS A 61 -10.19 0.97 0.39
N LEU A 62 -9.16 0.39 -0.22
CA LEU A 62 -9.00 0.39 -1.67
C LEU A 62 -10.04 -0.50 -2.39
N THR A 63 -10.42 -1.63 -1.81
CA THR A 63 -11.35 -2.60 -2.42
C THR A 63 -12.82 -2.38 -2.05
N GLU A 64 -13.11 -1.86 -0.86
CA GLU A 64 -14.47 -1.56 -0.39
C GLU A 64 -14.97 -0.19 -0.89
N ALA A 65 -14.06 0.74 -1.21
CA ALA A 65 -14.40 1.92 -1.99
C ALA A 65 -14.60 1.54 -3.48
N GLY A 66 -15.61 0.71 -3.74
CA GLY A 66 -16.11 0.41 -5.09
C GLY A 66 -16.53 1.70 -5.83
N PRO A 67 -16.61 1.66 -7.18
CA PRO A 67 -16.76 2.86 -8.00
C PRO A 67 -18.11 3.52 -7.70
N GLY A 68 -18.07 4.79 -7.27
CA GLY A 68 -19.20 5.70 -7.46
C GLY A 68 -19.34 6.08 -8.93
#